data_AF-A0A924MUR4-F1
#
_entry.id   AF-A0A924MUR4-F1
#
_cell.length_a   1.000
_cell.length_b   1.000
_cell.length_c   1.000
_cell.angle_alpha   90.00
_cell.angle_beta   90.00
_cell.angle_gamma   90.00
#
_symmetry.space_group_name_H-M   'P 1'
#
loop_
_entity.id
_entity.type
_entity.pdbx_description
1 polymer ?
#
loop_
_entity_poly.entity_id
_entity_poly.type
_entity_poly.pdbx_seq_one_letter_code
_entity_poly.pdbx_strand_id
1 'polypeptide(L)' 'MRVTRTERPSGTVYRIYRSSESFAEKMKALIPFLLQVRQNVLIGDTLEDPRLVVTIAPLPRGAAQELDRRLRAHLGKPAL' A
#
# COMPACT_ATOMS: atom_id res chain seq x y z
N MET A 1 -8.63 -6.08 5.26
CA MET A 1 -7.98 -5.48 4.08
C MET A 1 -6.97 -6.49 3.57
N ARG A 2 -6.84 -6.68 2.26
CA ARG A 2 -5.78 -7.54 1.70
C ARG A 2 -4.67 -6.62 1.20
N VAL A 3 -3.43 -6.95 1.52
CA VAL A 3 -2.25 -6.22 1.02
C VAL A 3 -1.34 -7.24 0.36
N THR A 4 -0.93 -6.98 -0.88
CA THR A 4 0.06 -7.82 -1.58
C THR A 4 1.31 -7.01 -1.85
N ARG A 5 2.47 -7.67 -1.75
CA ARG A 5 3.78 -7.10 -1.97
C ARG A 5 4.46 -7.82 -3.13
N THR A 6 4.91 -7.09 -4.14
CA THR A 6 5.67 -7.65 -5.26
C THR A 6 7.05 -7.03 -5.34
N GLU A 7 8.10 -7.85 -5.31
CA GLU A 7 9.47 -7.38 -5.51
C GLU A 7 9.76 -7.18 -7.00
N ARG A 8 10.37 -6.04 -7.36
CA ARG A 8 10.85 -5.73 -8.70
C ARG A 8 12.30 -5.25 -8.62
N PRO A 9 13.06 -5.29 -9.73
CA PRO A 9 14.41 -4.71 -9.78
C PRO A 9 14.45 -3.24 -9.37
N SER A 10 13.38 -2.49 -9.64
CA SER A 10 13.24 -1.07 -9.28
C SER A 10 12.77 -0.82 -7.84
N GLY A 11 12.46 -1.86 -7.07
CA GLY A 11 11.96 -1.75 -5.70
C GLY A 11 10.71 -2.58 -5.43
N THR A 12 10.09 -2.36 -4.29
CA THR A 12 8.94 -3.14 -3.83
C THR A 12 7.63 -2.41 -4.11
N VAL A 13 6.73 -3.04 -4.86
CA VAL A 13 5.39 -2.51 -5.16
C VAL A 13 4.40 -3.07 -4.16
N TYR A 14 3.52 -2.21 -3.64
CA TYR A 14 2.45 -2.61 -2.74
C TYR A 14 1.09 -2.36 -3.40
N ARG A 15 0.20 -3.32 -3.26
CA ARG A 15 -1.20 -3.21 -3.68
C ARG A 15 -2.11 -3.47 -2.50
N ILE A 16 -3.06 -2.57 -2.28
CA ILE A 16 -4.01 -2.62 -1.17
C ILE A 16 -5.41 -2.79 -1.75
N TYR A 17 -6.07 -3.86 -1.31
CA TYR A 17 -7.41 -4.23 -1.73
C TYR A 17 -8.42 -3.95 -0.61
N ARG A 18 -9.50 -3.26 -0.96
CA ARG A 18 -10.59 -2.95 -0.06
C ARG A 18 -11.35 -4.21 0.31
N SER A 19 -11.47 -4.42 1.61
CA SER A 19 -12.29 -5.51 2.16
C SER A 19 -13.10 -5.07 3.39
N SER A 20 -13.06 -3.78 3.75
CA SER A 20 -13.86 -3.25 4.86
C SER A 20 -14.34 -1.83 4.56
N GLU A 21 -15.40 -1.44 5.26
CA GLU A 21 -16.00 -0.11 5.17
C GLU A 21 -15.06 0.98 5.73
N SER A 22 -14.25 0.64 6.74
CA SER A 22 -13.25 1.52 7.39
C SER A 22 -11.96 1.79 6.59
N PHE A 23 -11.99 1.60 5.27
CA PHE A 23 -10.83 1.82 4.40
C PHE A 23 -10.24 3.23 4.52
N ALA A 24 -11.10 4.26 4.45
CA ALA A 24 -10.65 5.65 4.44
C ALA A 24 -9.88 6.03 5.71
N GLU A 25 -10.34 5.58 6.88
CA GLU A 25 -9.67 5.84 8.16
C GLU A 25 -8.30 5.18 8.23
N LYS A 26 -8.21 3.91 7.80
CA LYS A 26 -6.93 3.18 7.81
C LYS A 26 -5.93 3.73 6.81
N MET A 27 -6.40 4.24 5.67
CA MET A 27 -5.55 4.93 4.71
C MET A 27 -5.04 6.28 5.21
N LYS A 28 -5.85 7.06 5.93
CA LYS A 28 -5.43 8.34 6.52
C LYS A 28 -4.17 8.20 7.38
N ALA A 29 -4.05 7.09 8.12
CA ALA A 29 -2.86 6.81 8.94
C ALA A 29 -1.56 6.63 8.12
N LEU A 30 -1.67 6.24 6.84
CA LEU A 30 -0.52 5.98 5.96
C LEU A 30 -0.12 7.21 5.13
N ILE A 31 -1.03 8.17 4.93
CA ILE A 31 -0.78 9.36 4.10
C ILE A 31 0.49 10.13 4.50
N PRO A 32 0.75 10.43 5.79
CA PRO A 32 1.94 11.20 6.17
C PRO A 32 3.25 10.53 5.73
N PHE A 33 3.32 9.20 5.84
CA PHE A 33 4.48 8.45 5.39
C PHE A 33 4.62 8.51 3.88
N LEU A 34 3.54 8.25 3.14
CA LEU A 34 3.54 8.24 1.67
C LEU A 34 3.95 9.60 1.09
N LEU A 35 3.54 10.70 1.72
CA LEU A 35 3.99 12.05 1.39
C LEU A 35 5.48 12.26 1.68
N GLN A 36 5.97 11.76 2.83
CA GLN A 36 7.38 11.86 3.22
C GLN A 36 8.31 11.15 2.23
N VAL A 37 7.95 9.95 1.76
CA VAL A 37 8.76 9.20 0.79
C VAL A 37 8.60 9.69 -0.66
N ARG A 38 7.79 10.74 -0.88
CA ARG A 38 7.48 11.34 -2.21
C ARG A 38 7.08 10.30 -3.25
N GLN A 39 6.24 9.34 -2.85
CA GLN A 39 5.89 8.22 -3.70
C GLN A 39 4.65 8.51 -4.51
N ASN A 40 4.66 8.06 -5.77
CA ASN A 40 3.46 8.08 -6.58
C ASN A 40 2.50 7.01 -6.07
N VAL A 41 1.33 7.45 -5.64
CA VAL A 41 0.25 6.59 -5.17
C VAL A 41 -0.88 6.70 -6.18
N LEU A 42 -1.22 5.58 -6.82
CA LEU A 42 -2.43 5.49 -7.61
C LEU A 42 -3.57 5.11 -6.67
N ILE A 43 -4.62 5.93 -6.62
CA ILE A 43 -5.84 5.66 -5.85
C ILE A 43 -7.00 5.52 -6.83
N GLY A 44 -7.72 4.41 -6.76
CA GLY A 44 -8.89 4.17 -7.59
C GLY A 44 -9.02 2.70 -7.98
N ASP A 45 -10.26 2.35 -8.31
CA ASP A 45 -10.67 1.04 -8.79
C ASP A 45 -10.03 0.83 -10.17
N THR A 46 -9.43 -0.34 -10.41
CA THR A 46 -9.03 -0.72 -11.77
C THR A 46 -10.17 -1.47 -12.44
N LEU A 47 -10.35 -1.30 -13.75
CA LEU A 47 -11.33 -2.09 -14.51
C LEU A 47 -11.06 -3.60 -14.42
N GLU A 48 -9.81 -3.98 -14.16
CA GLU A 48 -9.36 -5.37 -13.99
C GLU A 48 -9.65 -5.94 -12.60
N ASP A 49 -9.56 -5.12 -11.55
CA ASP A 49 -9.93 -5.48 -10.18
C ASP A 49 -10.55 -4.27 -9.45
N PRO A 50 -11.88 -4.25 -9.25
CA PRO A 50 -12.58 -3.16 -8.57
C PRO A 50 -12.32 -3.14 -7.06
N ARG A 51 -11.68 -4.18 -6.51
CA ARG A 51 -11.27 -4.21 -5.10
C ARG A 51 -9.88 -3.63 -4.89
N LEU A 52 -9.06 -3.49 -5.94
CA LEU A 52 -7.77 -2.81 -5.85
C LEU A 52 -8.03 -1.30 -5.75
N VAL A 53 -7.64 -0.69 -4.63
CA VAL A 53 -7.93 0.73 -4.39
C VAL A 53 -6.68 1.57 -4.29
N VAL A 54 -5.53 0.96 -3.94
CA VAL A 54 -4.27 1.69 -3.84
C VAL A 54 -3.14 0.87 -4.42
N THR A 55 -2.38 1.47 -5.33
CA THR A 55 -1.06 0.98 -5.76
C THR A 55 0.00 1.98 -5.36
N ILE A 56 0.99 1.52 -4.61
CA ILE A 56 2.15 2.31 -4.21
C ILE A 56 3.31 1.92 -5.12
N ALA A 57 3.92 2.92 -5.76
CA ALA A 57 5.06 2.76 -6.64
C ALA A 57 6.24 2.01 -5.96
N PRO A 58 7.17 1.45 -6.75
CA PRO A 58 8.30 0.70 -6.21
C PRO A 58 9.07 1.49 -5.14
N LEU A 59 9.14 0.94 -3.94
CA LEU A 59 9.89 1.51 -2.83
C LEU A 59 11.31 0.94 -2.74
N PRO A 60 12.31 1.77 -2.42
CA PRO A 60 13.63 1.28 -2.03
C PRO A 60 13.53 0.49 -0.71
N ARG A 61 14.48 -0.42 -0.49
CA ARG A 61 14.44 -1.44 0.58
C ARG A 61 14.16 -0.87 1.99
N GLY A 62 14.78 0.27 2.33
CA GLY A 62 14.56 0.92 3.64
C GLY A 62 13.14 1.48 3.81
N ALA A 63 12.60 2.13 2.79
CA ALA A 63 11.23 2.65 2.80
C ALA A 63 10.19 1.51 2.78
N ALA A 64 10.49 0.40 2.10
CA ALA A 64 9.63 -0.78 2.08
C ALA A 64 9.50 -1.42 3.47
N GLN A 65 10.58 -1.50 4.24
CA GLN A 65 10.54 -2.04 5.62
C GLN A 65 9.68 -1.17 6.55
N GLU A 66 9.83 0.15 6.47
CA GLU A 66 9.03 1.08 7.25
C GLU A 66 7.55 1.05 6.85
N LEU A 67 7.27 0.93 5.55
CA LEU A 67 5.90 0.75 5.08
C LEU A 67 5.32 -0.58 5.57
N ASP A 68 6.06 -1.70 5.51
CA ASP A 68 5.63 -3.00 6.03
C ASP A 68 5.23 -2.92 7.51
N ARG A 69 6.00 -2.19 8.32
CA ARG A 69 5.71 -1.96 9.74
C ARG A 69 4.38 -1.24 9.93
N ARG A 70 4.14 -0.15 9.19
CA ARG A 70 2.90 0.64 9.26
C ARG A 70 1.70 -0.12 8.71
N LEU A 71 1.87 -0.84 7.60
CA LEU A 71 0.83 -1.70 7.02
C LEU A 71 0.38 -2.76 8.01
N ARG A 72 1.31 -3.42 8.71
CA ARG A 72 0.98 -4.38 9.77
C ARG A 72 0.18 -3.76 10.91
N ALA A 73 0.53 -2.54 11.33
CA ALA A 73 -0.14 -1.85 12.41
C ALA A 73 -1.57 -1.40 12.06
N HIS A 74 -1.85 -1.06 10.80
CA HIS A 74 -3.11 -0.41 10.41
C HIS A 74 -4.01 -1.24 9.48
N LEU A 75 -3.43 -2.09 8.63
CA LEU A 75 -4.14 -2.82 7.57
C LEU A 75 -4.01 -4.35 7.68
N GLY A 76 -2.96 -4.84 8.33
CA GLY A 76 -2.64 -6.26 8.48
C GLY A 76 -1.32 -6.65 7.80
N LYS A 77 -0.90 -7.91 7.96
CA LYS A 77 0.35 -8.42 7.37
C LYS A 77 0.27 -8.49 5.85
N PRO A 78 1.20 -7.88 5.09
CA PRO A 78 1.28 -8.05 3.65
C PRO A 78 1.54 -9.52 3.27
N ALA A 79 0.80 -10.03 2.30
CA ALA A 79 1.08 -11.31 1.64
C ALA A 79 2.10 -11.09 0.52
N LEU A 80 2.93 -12.10 0.29
CA LEU A 80 3.78 -12.21 -0.90
C LEU A 80 2.92 -12.57 -2.12
#